data_AF-A0AAD9MJF3-F1
#
_entry.id   AF-A0AAD9MJF3-F1
#
_cell.length_a   1.000
_cell.length_b   1.000
_cell.length_c   1.000
_cell.angle_alpha   90.00
_cell.angle_beta   90.00
_cell.angle_gamma   90.00
#
_symmetry.space_group_name_H-M   'P 1'
#
loop_
_entity.id
_entity.type
_entity.pdbx_description
1 polymer ?
#
loop_
_entity_poly.entity_id
_entity_poly.type
_entity_poly.pdbx_seq_one_letter_code
_entity_poly.pdbx_strand_id
1 'polypeptide(L)'
;MPPEVLALPETAQGEERGWRRGQDIIDALPYIDELTPEYRAALSTSSKKPSDYLAELPPEGSFVADLLERVQRGGKSEALDVQRYDLPAPEDESVEAWQGALNNAHSQLEHQYTRLLNLELLVKFGPDSWRARNDALATLVEGLKAELKVVEERTEQVNRRRKLMQLSAGEHLAQLQEQYRLLAAKNREIRAACDSLEASAAELPSAPQN
;
A
#
# COMPACT_ATOMS: atom_id res chain seq x y z
N MET A 1 -0.73 2.12 43.92
CA MET A 1 -1.37 1.73 42.64
C MET A 1 -0.32 1.90 41.56
N PRO A 2 -0.07 0.90 40.70
CA PRO A 2 0.85 1.08 39.58
C PRO A 2 0.36 2.23 38.68
N PRO A 3 1.26 3.04 38.09
CA PRO A 3 0.86 4.09 37.18
C PRO A 3 0.10 3.47 36.01
N GLU A 4 -1.12 3.95 35.79
CA GLU A 4 -1.90 3.59 34.62
C GLU A 4 -1.11 3.99 33.38
N VAL A 5 -0.69 2.99 32.61
CA VAL A 5 0.10 3.20 31.41
C VAL A 5 -0.81 3.94 30.42
N LEU A 6 -0.49 5.21 30.16
CA LEU A 6 -1.22 6.09 29.22
C LEU A 6 -1.17 5.61 27.76
N ALA A 7 -0.44 4.53 27.46
CA ALA A 7 -0.41 3.94 26.14
C ALA A 7 -1.79 3.35 25.81
N LEU A 8 -2.27 3.63 24.61
CA LEU A 8 -3.53 3.08 24.12
C LEU A 8 -3.49 1.54 24.21
N PRO A 9 -4.51 0.87 24.78
CA PRO A 9 -4.53 -0.59 24.96
C PRO A 9 -4.50 -1.36 23.63
N GLU A 10 -4.86 -0.69 22.53
CA GLU A 10 -4.62 -1.12 21.16
C GLU A 10 -3.92 0.04 20.43
N THR A 11 -2.67 -0.14 20.06
CA THR A 11 -1.99 0.82 19.18
C THR A 11 -2.67 0.79 17.81
N ALA A 12 -2.79 1.95 17.16
CA ALA A 12 -3.45 2.07 15.85
C ALA A 12 -2.75 1.26 14.73
N GLN A 13 -1.56 0.71 15.00
CA GLN A 13 -0.67 0.04 14.07
C GLN A 13 -0.57 -1.44 14.46
N GLY A 14 -1.04 -2.31 13.57
CA GLY A 14 -1.25 -3.75 13.80
C GLY A 14 0.03 -4.59 13.97
N GLU A 15 -0.18 -5.91 14.03
CA GLU A 15 0.84 -6.96 14.26
C GLU A 15 2.18 -6.72 13.55
N GLU A 16 3.28 -7.10 14.21
CA GLU A 16 4.64 -7.12 13.66
C GLU A 16 4.75 -8.06 12.44
N ARG A 17 4.38 -7.58 11.25
CA ARG A 17 4.54 -8.32 9.99
C ARG A 17 5.48 -7.57 9.05
N GLY A 18 6.34 -8.33 8.35
CA GLY A 18 7.28 -7.79 7.35
C GLY A 18 8.33 -6.86 7.95
N TRP A 19 8.50 -5.67 7.36
CA TRP A 19 9.48 -4.63 7.72
C TRP A 19 9.32 -4.02 9.12
N ARG A 20 8.24 -4.33 9.84
CA ARG A 20 8.01 -3.87 11.22
C ARG A 20 8.48 -4.86 12.29
N ARG A 21 9.00 -6.04 11.91
CA ARG A 21 9.54 -7.00 12.90
C ARG A 21 10.76 -6.40 13.60
N GLY A 22 10.71 -6.34 14.94
CA GLY A 22 11.80 -5.83 15.76
C GLY A 22 12.01 -4.31 15.73
N GLN A 23 11.03 -3.53 15.27
CA GLN A 23 11.04 -2.07 15.44
C GLN A 23 10.18 -1.66 16.63
N ASP A 24 10.66 -0.72 17.43
CA ASP A 24 9.89 -0.13 18.52
C ASP A 24 8.62 0.53 17.96
N ILE A 25 7.48 0.19 18.55
CA ILE A 25 6.19 0.75 18.17
C ILE A 25 6.17 2.22 18.60
N ILE A 26 6.25 3.13 17.63
CA ILE A 26 6.18 4.57 17.88
C ILE A 26 4.71 4.97 18.04
N ASP A 27 4.35 5.44 19.24
CA ASP A 27 3.03 6.05 19.49
C ASP A 27 3.03 7.50 18.99
N ALA A 28 2.31 7.73 17.90
CA ALA A 28 2.12 9.05 17.30
C ALA A 28 0.60 9.28 17.15
N LEU A 29 0.15 10.53 17.31
CA LEU A 29 -1.27 10.88 17.33
C LEU A 29 -1.66 11.75 16.12
N PRO A 30 -1.80 11.19 14.90
CA PRO A 30 -2.10 11.94 13.68
C PRO A 30 -3.31 12.88 13.72
N TYR A 31 -4.33 12.60 14.54
CA TYR A 31 -5.51 13.45 14.66
C TYR A 31 -5.31 14.67 15.59
N ILE A 32 -4.20 14.72 16.33
CA ILE A 32 -3.84 15.80 17.26
C ILE A 32 -2.56 16.51 16.81
N ASP A 33 -1.57 15.74 16.35
CA ASP A 33 -0.27 16.26 15.95
C ASP A 33 -0.37 16.98 14.60
N GLU A 34 -0.39 18.31 14.62
CA GLU A 34 -0.34 19.12 13.41
C GLU A 34 1.03 19.01 12.74
N LEU A 35 1.08 18.33 11.60
CA LEU A 35 2.33 18.18 10.86
C LEU A 35 2.65 19.46 10.07
N THR A 36 3.55 20.30 10.56
CA THR A 36 4.00 21.50 9.81
C THR A 36 4.74 21.07 8.52
N PRO A 37 4.78 21.93 7.47
CA PRO A 37 5.50 21.61 6.24
C PRO A 37 7.00 21.33 6.46
N GLU A 38 7.60 21.93 7.49
CA GLU A 38 8.99 21.68 7.88
C GLU A 38 9.20 20.24 8.36
N TYR A 39 8.32 19.74 9.23
CA TYR A 39 8.37 18.34 9.70
C TYR A 39 8.15 17.35 8.55
N ARG A 40 7.27 17.67 7.59
CA ARG A 40 7.08 16.84 6.38
C ARG A 40 8.35 16.75 5.54
N ALA A 41 9.04 17.88 5.33
CA ALA A 41 10.27 17.93 4.56
C ALA A 41 11.40 17.13 5.24
N ALA A 42 11.53 17.26 6.56
CA ALA A 42 12.50 16.48 7.33
C ALA A 42 12.23 14.97 7.25
N LEU A 43 10.96 14.55 7.34
CA LEU A 43 10.56 13.15 7.29
C LEU A 43 10.73 12.51 5.89
N SER A 44 10.72 13.32 4.83
CA SER A 44 10.87 12.83 3.45
C SER A 44 12.28 12.36 3.09
N THR A 45 13.25 12.49 4.00
CA THR A 45 14.62 12.00 3.81
C THR A 45 14.70 10.50 4.10
N SER A 46 14.19 9.68 3.17
CA SER A 46 14.33 8.22 3.30
C SER A 46 15.78 7.81 2.99
N SER A 47 16.34 6.92 3.82
CA SER A 47 17.67 6.32 3.60
C SER A 47 17.62 5.00 2.82
N LYS A 48 16.42 4.53 2.46
CA LYS A 48 16.22 3.27 1.75
C LYS A 48 16.75 3.35 0.32
N LYS A 49 17.49 2.33 -0.10
CA LYS A 49 17.94 2.18 -1.49
C LYS A 49 16.92 1.38 -2.29
N PRO A 50 16.83 1.55 -3.62
CA PRO A 50 15.98 0.72 -4.49
C PRO A 50 16.15 -0.80 -4.28
N SER A 51 17.36 -1.25 -3.96
CA SER A 51 17.66 -2.66 -3.62
C SER A 51 16.89 -3.18 -2.41
N ASP A 52 16.64 -2.31 -1.43
CA ASP A 52 16.01 -2.69 -0.17
C ASP A 52 14.52 -2.99 -0.40
N TYR A 53 13.88 -2.26 -1.32
CA TYR A 53 12.50 -2.51 -1.74
C TYR A 53 12.39 -3.81 -2.55
N LEU A 54 13.36 -4.12 -3.40
CA LEU A 54 13.35 -5.36 -4.20
C LEU A 54 13.54 -6.61 -3.34
N ALA A 55 14.30 -6.52 -2.25
CA ALA A 55 14.43 -7.60 -1.27
C ALA A 55 13.11 -7.91 -0.54
N GLU A 56 12.11 -7.02 -0.60
CA GLU A 56 10.78 -7.19 0.01
C GLU A 56 9.81 -7.94 -0.88
N LEU A 57 10.04 -7.97 -2.19
CA LEU A 57 9.14 -8.66 -3.11
C LEU A 57 9.33 -10.18 -2.99
N PRO A 58 8.23 -10.96 -3.02
CA PRO A 58 8.34 -12.40 -3.20
C PRO A 58 9.09 -12.70 -4.50
N PRO A 59 9.90 -13.77 -4.54
CA PRO A 59 10.67 -14.11 -5.74
C PRO A 59 9.73 -14.27 -6.94
N GLU A 60 10.11 -13.67 -8.07
CA GLU A 60 9.29 -13.70 -9.28
C GLU A 60 9.09 -15.14 -9.80
N GLY A 61 7.91 -15.42 -10.37
CA GLY A 61 7.63 -16.71 -11.01
C GLY A 61 8.48 -16.93 -12.26
N SER A 62 8.80 -18.19 -12.57
CA SER A 62 9.78 -18.57 -13.61
C SER A 62 9.52 -17.94 -14.98
N PHE A 63 8.25 -17.79 -15.40
CA PHE A 63 7.90 -17.20 -16.69
C PHE A 63 8.33 -15.73 -16.81
N VAL A 64 8.16 -14.94 -15.76
CA VAL A 64 8.54 -13.51 -15.78
C VAL A 64 10.07 -13.38 -15.76
N ALA A 65 10.74 -14.24 -14.98
CA ALA A 65 12.19 -14.32 -14.95
C ALA A 65 12.78 -14.65 -16.34
N ASP A 66 12.22 -15.64 -17.03
CA ASP A 66 12.66 -16.05 -18.38
C ASP A 66 12.44 -14.93 -19.42
N LEU A 67 11.32 -14.21 -19.33
CA LEU A 67 11.04 -13.07 -20.20
C LEU A 67 11.97 -11.89 -19.93
N LEU A 68 12.23 -11.56 -18.66
CA LEU A 68 13.16 -10.51 -18.26
C LEU A 68 14.58 -10.84 -18.69
N GLU A 69 15.03 -12.09 -18.53
CA GLU A 69 16.33 -12.54 -18.98
C GLU A 69 16.45 -12.47 -20.51
N ARG A 70 15.40 -12.87 -21.25
CA ARG A 70 15.36 -12.73 -22.71
C ARG A 70 15.45 -11.27 -23.17
N VAL A 71 14.75 -10.36 -22.50
CA VAL A 71 14.79 -8.91 -22.79
C VAL A 71 16.15 -8.30 -22.42
N GLN A 72 16.73 -8.68 -21.27
CA GLN A 72 18.08 -8.24 -20.86
C GLN A 72 19.15 -8.67 -21.87
N ARG A 73 19.00 -9.85 -22.47
CA ARG A 73 19.86 -10.34 -23.56
C ARG A 73 19.58 -9.67 -24.92
N GLY A 74 18.63 -8.74 -24.99
CA GLY A 74 18.25 -8.05 -26.23
C GLY A 74 17.50 -8.95 -27.22
N GLY A 75 16.95 -10.08 -26.76
CA GLY A 75 16.22 -11.02 -27.59
C GLY A 75 14.90 -10.42 -28.07
N LYS A 76 14.79 -10.14 -29.37
CA LYS A 76 13.51 -9.79 -30.01
C LYS A 76 12.58 -11.00 -29.93
N SER A 77 11.31 -10.79 -29.60
CA SER A 77 10.30 -11.84 -29.70
C SER A 77 10.14 -12.29 -31.16
N GLU A 78 9.86 -13.57 -31.37
CA GLU A 78 9.52 -14.08 -32.71
C GLU A 78 8.35 -13.28 -33.28
N ALA A 79 8.50 -12.85 -34.54
CA ALA A 79 7.42 -12.19 -35.25
C ALA A 79 6.30 -13.21 -35.48
N LEU A 80 5.05 -12.79 -35.24
CA LEU A 80 3.89 -13.60 -35.58
C LEU A 80 3.89 -13.84 -37.10
N ASP A 81 3.77 -15.11 -37.49
CA ASP A 81 3.62 -15.49 -38.90
C ASP A 81 2.24 -15.07 -39.41
N VAL A 82 2.21 -13.95 -40.13
CA VAL A 82 0.99 -13.39 -40.74
C VAL A 82 0.75 -14.00 -42.13
N GLN A 83 1.78 -14.54 -42.78
CA GLN A 83 1.69 -15.10 -44.14
C GLN A 83 0.79 -16.32 -44.20
N ARG A 84 0.61 -17.01 -43.07
CA ARG A 84 -0.37 -18.09 -42.93
C ARG A 84 -1.78 -17.69 -43.33
N TYR A 85 -2.19 -16.42 -43.15
CA TYR A 85 -3.55 -15.96 -43.43
C TYR A 85 -3.72 -15.39 -44.85
N ASP A 86 -2.62 -15.24 -45.58
CA ASP A 86 -2.64 -14.79 -46.96
C ASP A 86 -2.64 -15.99 -47.91
N LEU A 87 -3.21 -15.78 -49.11
CA LEU A 87 -3.11 -16.70 -50.25
C LEU A 87 -2.13 -16.11 -51.27
N PRO A 88 -0.81 -16.16 -51.01
CA PRO A 88 0.16 -15.68 -51.98
C PRO A 88 0.14 -16.57 -53.22
N ALA A 89 0.32 -15.95 -54.39
CA ALA A 89 0.67 -16.69 -55.59
C ALA A 89 2.04 -17.36 -55.39
N PRO A 90 2.27 -18.56 -55.93
CA PRO A 90 3.58 -19.20 -55.87
C PRO A 90 4.63 -18.30 -56.53
N GLU A 91 5.74 -18.07 -55.85
CA GLU A 91 6.79 -17.15 -56.30
C GLU A 91 7.59 -17.69 -57.49
N ASP A 92 7.66 -19.03 -57.63
CA ASP A 92 8.40 -19.74 -58.67
C ASP A 92 7.53 -20.83 -59.35
N GLU A 93 7.91 -21.24 -60.57
CA GLU A 93 7.27 -22.32 -61.33
C GLU A 93 7.63 -23.74 -60.83
N SER A 94 8.31 -23.86 -59.67
CA SER A 94 8.70 -25.14 -59.11
C SER A 94 7.50 -25.93 -58.58
N VAL A 95 7.51 -27.25 -58.78
CA VAL A 95 6.41 -28.13 -58.36
C VAL A 95 6.18 -28.02 -56.85
N GLU A 96 7.25 -27.83 -56.07
CA GLU A 96 7.22 -27.68 -54.62
C GLU A 96 6.55 -26.37 -54.18
N ALA A 97 6.82 -25.25 -54.85
CA ALA A 97 6.18 -23.97 -54.55
C ALA A 97 4.67 -24.00 -54.82
N TRP A 98 4.27 -24.62 -55.94
CA TRP A 98 2.86 -24.82 -56.29
C TRP A 98 2.14 -25.78 -55.32
N GLN A 99 2.81 -26.85 -54.88
CA GLN A 99 2.27 -27.76 -53.85
C GLN A 99 2.10 -27.05 -52.51
N GLY A 100 3.06 -26.22 -52.10
CA GLY A 100 2.98 -25.40 -50.89
C GLY A 100 1.80 -24.43 -50.93
N ALA A 101 1.64 -23.70 -52.04
CA ALA A 101 0.52 -22.78 -52.25
C ALA A 101 -0.83 -23.50 -52.27
N LEU A 102 -0.92 -24.68 -52.90
CA LEU A 102 -2.15 -25.50 -52.93
C LEU A 102 -2.53 -26.01 -51.53
N ASN A 103 -1.55 -26.49 -50.76
CA ASN A 103 -1.78 -26.96 -49.39
C ASN A 103 -2.21 -25.83 -48.47
N ASN A 104 -1.65 -24.63 -48.63
CA ASN A 104 -2.11 -23.43 -47.92
C ASN A 104 -3.56 -23.08 -48.32
N ALA A 105 -3.88 -23.10 -49.62
CA ALA A 105 -5.23 -22.82 -50.11
C ALA A 105 -6.29 -23.81 -49.58
N HIS A 106 -5.97 -25.11 -49.55
CA HIS A 106 -6.83 -26.12 -48.92
C HIS A 106 -7.02 -25.85 -47.42
N SER A 107 -5.94 -25.55 -46.71
CA SER A 107 -6.01 -25.23 -45.28
C SER A 107 -6.91 -24.00 -45.04
N GLN A 108 -6.80 -22.98 -45.90
CA GLN A 108 -7.64 -21.79 -45.83
C GLN A 108 -9.11 -22.07 -46.12
N LEU A 109 -9.42 -22.93 -47.09
CA LEU A 109 -10.80 -23.35 -47.39
C LEU A 109 -11.45 -23.97 -46.14
N GLU A 110 -10.76 -24.90 -45.49
CA GLU A 110 -11.25 -25.56 -44.27
C GLU A 110 -11.42 -24.57 -43.10
N HIS A 111 -10.51 -23.59 -42.98
CA HIS A 111 -10.64 -22.51 -42.01
C HIS A 111 -11.85 -21.61 -42.29
N GLN A 112 -12.13 -21.27 -43.56
CA GLN A 112 -13.33 -20.49 -43.91
C GLN A 112 -14.62 -21.29 -43.66
N TYR A 113 -14.62 -22.59 -43.94
CA TYR A 113 -15.76 -23.45 -43.64
C TYR A 113 -16.02 -23.51 -42.12
N THR A 114 -14.98 -23.72 -41.33
CA THR A 114 -15.06 -23.69 -39.85
C THR A 114 -15.54 -22.33 -39.35
N ARG A 115 -15.05 -21.23 -39.95
CA ARG A 115 -15.48 -19.87 -39.62
C ARG A 115 -16.97 -19.67 -39.90
N LEU A 116 -17.48 -20.18 -41.01
CA LEU A 116 -18.91 -20.11 -41.33
C LEU A 116 -19.74 -20.83 -40.27
N LEU A 117 -19.38 -22.07 -39.91
CA LEU A 117 -20.04 -22.81 -38.84
C LEU A 117 -20.01 -22.06 -37.49
N ASN A 118 -18.87 -21.49 -37.15
CA ASN A 118 -18.74 -20.68 -35.92
C ASN A 118 -19.62 -19.43 -35.97
N LEU A 119 -19.74 -18.76 -37.13
CA LEU A 119 -20.61 -17.60 -37.31
C LEU A 119 -22.09 -17.99 -37.23
N GLU A 120 -22.49 -19.14 -37.79
CA GLU A 120 -23.85 -19.66 -37.65
C GLU A 120 -24.20 -19.94 -36.19
N LEU A 121 -23.28 -20.56 -35.44
CA LEU A 121 -23.43 -20.76 -34.00
C LEU A 121 -23.50 -19.42 -33.24
N LEU A 122 -22.68 -18.45 -33.61
CA LEU A 122 -22.68 -17.12 -32.99
C LEU A 122 -23.98 -16.37 -33.28
N VAL A 123 -24.52 -16.43 -34.49
CA VAL A 123 -25.81 -15.81 -34.83
C VAL A 123 -26.93 -16.47 -34.04
N LYS A 124 -26.89 -17.80 -33.90
CA LYS A 124 -27.93 -18.57 -33.20
C LYS A 124 -27.91 -18.38 -31.67
N PHE A 125 -26.73 -18.39 -31.05
CA PHE A 125 -26.61 -18.42 -29.58
C PHE A 125 -25.93 -17.18 -28.98
N GLY A 126 -25.27 -16.37 -29.80
CA GLY A 126 -24.53 -15.19 -29.37
C GLY A 126 -25.38 -14.16 -28.64
N PRO A 127 -26.56 -13.74 -29.14
CA PRO A 127 -27.39 -12.75 -28.45
C PRO A 127 -27.80 -13.21 -27.04
N ASP A 128 -28.22 -14.46 -26.89
CA ASP A 128 -28.67 -14.99 -25.60
C ASP A 128 -27.50 -15.20 -24.64
N SER A 129 -26.37 -15.73 -25.14
CA SER A 129 -25.14 -15.89 -24.35
C SER A 129 -24.58 -14.55 -23.89
N TRP A 130 -24.67 -13.52 -24.74
CA TRP A 130 -24.23 -12.17 -24.41
C TRP A 130 -25.10 -11.54 -23.31
N ARG A 131 -26.43 -11.68 -23.41
CA ARG A 131 -27.35 -11.20 -22.35
C ARG A 131 -27.09 -11.93 -21.03
N ALA A 132 -26.98 -13.26 -21.05
CA ALA A 132 -26.68 -14.03 -19.85
C ALA A 132 -25.33 -13.62 -19.22
N ARG A 133 -24.30 -13.37 -20.04
CA ARG A 133 -23.01 -12.87 -19.56
C ARG A 133 -23.13 -11.44 -18.99
N ASN A 134 -23.91 -10.57 -19.63
CA ASN A 134 -24.14 -9.23 -19.13
C ASN A 134 -24.86 -9.26 -17.76
N ASP A 135 -25.85 -10.12 -17.60
CA ASP A 135 -26.56 -10.30 -16.32
C ASP A 135 -25.61 -10.84 -15.23
N ALA A 136 -24.76 -11.82 -15.57
CA ALA A 136 -23.74 -12.32 -14.65
C ALA A 136 -22.69 -11.24 -14.28
N LEU A 137 -22.34 -10.35 -15.21
CA LEU A 137 -21.45 -9.22 -14.92
C LEU A 137 -22.15 -8.19 -14.03
N ALA A 138 -23.43 -7.91 -14.26
CA ALA A 138 -24.20 -6.99 -13.44
C ALA A 138 -24.31 -7.49 -12.00
N THR A 139 -24.59 -8.79 -11.79
CA THR A 139 -24.62 -9.38 -10.44
C THR A 139 -23.25 -9.36 -9.76
N LEU A 140 -22.18 -9.63 -10.50
CA LEU A 140 -20.82 -9.53 -9.98
C LEU A 140 -20.49 -8.09 -9.54
N VAL A 141 -20.85 -7.09 -10.36
CA VAL A 141 -20.64 -5.67 -10.03
C VAL A 141 -21.38 -5.28 -8.76
N GLU A 142 -22.64 -5.68 -8.61
CA GLU A 142 -23.41 -5.40 -7.39
C GLU A 142 -22.81 -6.11 -6.16
N GLY A 143 -22.31 -7.33 -6.31
CA GLY A 143 -21.57 -8.03 -5.25
C GLY A 143 -20.32 -7.27 -4.82
N LEU A 144 -19.49 -6.85 -5.78
CA LEU A 144 -18.27 -6.08 -5.51
C LEU A 144 -18.56 -4.72 -4.88
N LYS A 145 -19.63 -4.03 -5.28
CA LYS A 145 -20.08 -2.79 -4.63
C LYS A 145 -20.50 -3.01 -3.18
N ALA A 146 -21.20 -4.11 -2.90
CA ALA A 146 -21.59 -4.46 -1.54
C ALA A 146 -20.36 -4.76 -0.66
N GLU A 147 -19.39 -5.51 -1.18
CA GLU A 147 -18.11 -5.76 -0.50
C GLU A 147 -17.32 -4.47 -0.25
N LEU A 148 -17.25 -3.58 -1.25
CA LEU A 148 -16.61 -2.28 -1.12
C LEU A 148 -17.24 -1.47 0.04
N LYS A 149 -18.57 -1.40 0.07
CA LYS A 149 -19.30 -0.69 1.13
C LYS A 149 -18.99 -1.26 2.51
N VAL A 150 -18.91 -2.59 2.66
CA VAL A 150 -18.52 -3.23 3.93
C VAL A 150 -17.09 -2.83 4.34
N VAL A 151 -16.16 -2.78 3.41
CA VAL A 151 -14.77 -2.37 3.68
C VAL A 151 -14.69 -0.89 4.04
N GLU A 152 -15.43 -0.02 3.36
CA GLU A 152 -15.54 1.41 3.67
C GLU A 152 -16.09 1.62 5.08
N GLU A 153 -17.20 0.98 5.43
CA GLU A 153 -17.82 1.07 6.77
C GLU A 153 -16.86 0.60 7.87
N ARG A 154 -16.13 -0.51 7.65
CA ARG A 154 -15.10 -1.01 8.57
C ARG A 154 -13.95 -0.03 8.72
N THR A 155 -13.47 0.54 7.62
CA THR A 155 -12.38 1.52 7.60
C THR A 155 -12.78 2.78 8.35
N GLU A 156 -13.99 3.28 8.11
CA GLU A 156 -14.52 4.42 8.84
C GLU A 156 -14.72 4.13 10.32
N GLN A 157 -15.22 2.94 10.69
CA GLN A 157 -15.39 2.57 12.09
C GLN A 157 -14.04 2.57 12.82
N VAL A 158 -13.00 1.99 12.21
CA VAL A 158 -11.65 2.01 12.75
C VAL A 158 -11.13 3.45 12.86
N ASN A 159 -11.32 4.28 11.85
CA ASN A 159 -10.89 5.68 11.87
C ASN A 159 -11.64 6.50 12.93
N ARG A 160 -12.95 6.29 13.10
CA ARG A 160 -13.76 6.90 14.18
C ARG A 160 -13.24 6.49 15.55
N ARG A 161 -13.01 5.20 15.78
CA ARG A 161 -12.45 4.68 17.04
C ARG A 161 -11.09 5.30 17.33
N ARG A 162 -10.17 5.30 16.34
CA ARG A 162 -8.85 5.92 16.46
C ARG A 162 -8.95 7.40 16.80
N LYS A 163 -9.82 8.15 16.12
CA LYS A 163 -10.00 9.58 16.39
C LYS A 163 -10.46 9.83 17.82
N LEU A 164 -11.46 9.09 18.32
CA LEU A 164 -11.95 9.24 19.69
C LEU A 164 -10.86 8.93 20.73
N MET A 165 -10.14 7.82 20.54
CA MET A 165 -9.03 7.42 21.40
C MET A 165 -7.92 8.47 21.43
N GLN A 166 -7.53 8.98 20.27
CA GLN A 166 -6.50 10.01 20.19
C GLN A 166 -6.97 11.28 20.88
N LEU A 167 -8.15 11.81 20.58
CA LEU A 167 -8.68 13.03 21.21
C LEU A 167 -8.71 12.94 22.75
N SER A 168 -9.16 11.82 23.31
CA SER A 168 -9.13 11.58 24.75
C SER A 168 -7.71 11.56 25.32
N ALA A 169 -6.76 10.89 24.64
CA ALA A 169 -5.36 10.91 25.04
C ALA A 169 -4.76 12.32 24.95
N GLY A 170 -5.13 13.12 23.94
CA GLY A 170 -4.71 14.51 23.79
C GLY A 170 -5.17 15.40 24.94
N GLU A 171 -6.43 15.25 25.38
CA GLU A 171 -6.94 15.96 26.56
C GLU A 171 -6.15 15.59 27.83
N HIS A 172 -5.86 14.31 28.02
CA HIS A 172 -5.04 13.84 29.16
C HIS A 172 -3.61 14.41 29.09
N LEU A 173 -2.98 14.39 27.91
CA LEU A 173 -1.65 14.97 27.70
C LEU A 173 -1.63 16.47 28.01
N ALA A 174 -2.64 17.22 27.59
CA ALA A 174 -2.76 18.64 27.87
C ALA A 174 -2.86 18.90 29.39
N GLN A 175 -3.67 18.12 30.11
CA GLN A 175 -3.79 18.20 31.57
C GLN A 175 -2.45 17.89 32.27
N LEU A 176 -1.78 16.81 31.86
CA LEU A 176 -0.47 16.44 32.42
C LEU A 176 0.59 17.51 32.13
N GLN A 177 0.56 18.11 30.93
CA GLN A 177 1.50 19.17 30.56
C GLN A 177 1.29 20.42 31.42
N GLU A 178 0.05 20.78 31.71
CA GLU A 178 -0.24 21.92 32.59
C GLU A 178 0.17 21.64 34.04
N GLN A 179 -0.16 20.45 34.57
CA GLN A 179 0.32 20.02 35.89
C GLN A 179 1.85 20.04 35.99
N TYR A 180 2.53 19.57 34.95
CA TYR A 180 3.99 19.61 34.87
C TYR A 180 4.52 21.05 34.89
N ARG A 181 3.93 21.96 34.10
CA ARG A 181 4.32 23.37 34.08
C ARG A 181 4.15 24.03 35.45
N LEU A 182 3.01 23.82 36.10
CA LEU A 182 2.72 24.35 37.43
C LEU A 182 3.69 23.80 38.48
N LEU A 183 3.96 22.49 38.47
CA LEU A 183 4.90 21.86 39.39
C LEU A 183 6.33 22.38 39.17
N ALA A 184 6.75 22.54 37.91
CA ALA A 184 8.05 23.10 37.56
C ALA A 184 8.19 24.58 37.95
N ALA A 185 7.11 25.37 37.86
CA ALA A 185 7.07 26.75 38.34
C ALA A 185 7.17 26.79 39.87
N LYS A 186 6.35 26.01 40.58
CA LYS A 186 6.37 25.90 42.03
C LYS A 186 7.74 25.47 42.57
N ASN A 187 8.37 24.48 41.95
CA ASN A 187 9.72 24.05 42.33
C ASN A 187 10.78 25.14 42.11
N ARG A 188 10.63 25.98 41.07
CA ARG A 188 11.51 27.14 40.86
C ARG A 188 11.29 28.20 41.93
N GLU A 189 10.04 28.50 42.28
CA GLU A 189 9.70 29.45 43.34
C GLU A 189 10.22 29.01 44.71
N ILE A 190 10.06 27.73 45.05
CA ILE A 190 10.58 27.16 46.30
C ILE A 190 12.10 27.29 46.34
N ARG A 191 12.81 26.93 45.26
CA ARG A 191 14.27 27.09 45.19
C ARG A 191 14.70 28.54 45.40
N ALA A 192 14.07 29.48 44.71
CA ALA A 192 14.37 30.90 44.87
C ALA A 192 14.11 31.41 46.30
N ALA A 193 13.04 30.94 46.96
CA ALA A 193 12.77 31.27 48.35
C ALA A 193 13.81 30.66 49.32
N CYS A 194 14.22 29.40 49.10
CA CYS A 194 15.29 28.77 49.84
C CYS A 194 16.62 29.53 49.69
N ASP A 195 17.01 29.87 48.46
CA ASP A 195 18.24 30.62 48.18
C ASP A 195 18.25 32.00 48.89
N SER A 196 17.11 32.70 48.90
CA SER A 196 16.95 33.98 49.61
C SER A 196 17.05 33.83 51.13
N LEU A 197 16.44 32.78 51.69
CA LEU A 197 16.52 32.47 53.12
C LEU A 197 17.94 32.08 53.53
N GLU A 198 18.64 31.30 52.70
CA GLU A 198 20.03 30.92 52.92
C GLU A 198 20.97 32.14 52.87
N ALA A 199 20.75 33.07 51.92
CA ALA A 199 21.48 34.33 51.87
C ALA A 199 21.26 35.18 53.14
N SER A 200 19.99 35.32 53.56
CA SER A 200 19.63 36.06 54.79
C SER A 200 20.21 35.40 56.05
N ALA A 201 20.27 34.07 56.11
CA ALA A 201 20.88 33.32 57.20
C ALA A 201 22.41 33.45 57.23
N ALA A 202 23.06 33.56 56.07
CA ALA A 202 24.49 33.80 55.97
C ALA A 202 24.89 35.24 56.40
N GLU A 203 24.00 36.21 56.24
CA GLU A 203 24.21 37.60 56.70
C GLU A 203 24.04 37.78 58.22
N LEU A 204 23.36 36.86 58.90
CA LEU A 204 23.24 36.88 60.36
C LEU A 204 24.57 36.46 61.01
N PRO A 205 25.16 37.28 61.91
CA PRO A 205 26.40 36.92 62.59
C PRO A 205 26.16 35.68 63.48
N SER A 206 27.09 34.72 63.43
CA SER A 206 27.05 33.53 64.27
C SER A 206 26.84 33.93 65.73
N ALA A 207 25.78 33.39 66.36
CA ALA A 207 25.46 33.68 67.76
C ALA A 207 26.69 33.50 68.67
N PRO A 208 26.87 34.37 69.69
CA PRO A 208 28.00 34.28 70.60
C PRO A 208 28.00 32.93 71.30
N GLN A 209 29.12 32.20 71.19
CA GLN A 209 29.37 31.00 71.97
C GLN A 209 29.44 31.39 73.46
N ASN A 210 28.50 30.90 74.26
CA ASN A 210 28.62 30.80 75.71
C ASN A 210 28.88 29.34 76.09
#